data_AF-A0A9C7RPJ1-F1
#
_entry.id   AF-A0A9C7RPJ1-F1
#
_cell.length_a   1.000
_cell.length_b   1.000
_cell.length_c   1.000
_cell.angle_alpha   90.00
_cell.angle_beta   90.00
_cell.angle_gamma   90.00
#
_symmetry.space_group_name_H-M   'P 1'
#
loop_
_entity.id
_entity.type
_entity.pdbx_description
1 polymer ?
#
loop_
_entity_poly.entity_id
_entity_poly.type
_entity_poly.pdbx_seq_one_letter_code
_entity_poly.pdbx_strand_id
1 'polypeptide(L)'
;ISRLESEGWIKKFEDRIKSDKEFFEKVRKAHEEVRKRRVKILPKEVQWDVLVKSGTGGIKDPRIVKCLHLHTADFLAGIENPIGEMVLKMLEKTECDPDEIICEKYNKG
;
A
#
# COMPACT_ATOMS: atom_id res chain seq x y z
N ILE A 1 7.23 -9.53 1.86
CA ILE A 1 7.38 -8.10 1.47
C ILE A 1 8.74 -7.54 1.90
N SER A 2 9.14 -7.64 3.18
CA SER A 2 10.45 -7.12 3.65
C SER A 2 11.66 -7.58 2.82
N ARG A 3 11.64 -8.82 2.32
CA ARG A 3 12.65 -9.33 1.36
C ARG A 3 12.75 -8.44 0.11
N LEU A 4 11.62 -8.10 -0.52
CA LEU A 4 11.59 -7.23 -1.70
C LEU A 4 12.11 -5.82 -1.36
N GLU A 5 11.78 -5.29 -0.19
CA GLU A 5 12.32 -4.01 0.27
C GLU A 5 13.85 -4.06 0.40
N SER A 6 14.40 -5.13 0.98
CA SER A 6 15.85 -5.34 1.08
C SER A 6 16.55 -5.54 -0.27
N GLU A 7 15.84 -6.08 -1.26
CA GLU A 7 16.32 -6.22 -2.64
C GLU A 7 16.24 -4.89 -3.45
N GLY A 8 15.86 -3.79 -2.81
CA GLY A 8 15.85 -2.46 -3.40
C GLY A 8 14.62 -2.15 -4.25
N TRP A 9 13.52 -2.91 -4.11
CA TRP A 9 12.31 -2.69 -4.91
C TRP A 9 11.65 -1.34 -4.66
N ILE A 10 11.80 -0.75 -3.47
CA ILE A 10 11.37 0.64 -3.19
C ILE A 10 11.96 1.59 -4.23
N LYS A 11 13.29 1.56 -4.38
CA LYS A 11 14.01 2.43 -5.32
C LYS A 11 13.59 2.17 -6.76
N LYS A 12 13.43 0.90 -7.14
CA LYS A 12 12.94 0.51 -8.48
C LYS A 12 11.56 1.10 -8.79
N PHE A 13 10.63 1.10 -7.82
CA PHE A 13 9.32 1.72 -8.01
C PHE A 13 9.40 3.24 -8.06
N GLU A 14 10.23 3.89 -7.25
CA GLU A 14 10.44 5.34 -7.34
C GLU A 14 11.04 5.76 -8.67
N ASP A 15 12.00 5.00 -9.19
CA ASP A 15 12.62 5.27 -10.49
C ASP A 15 11.63 5.02 -11.64
N ARG A 16 10.77 4.00 -11.52
CA ARG A 16 9.65 3.82 -12.43
C ARG A 16 8.65 4.97 -12.36
N ILE A 17 8.26 5.42 -11.17
CA ILE A 17 7.38 6.60 -11.01
C ILE A 17 7.96 7.83 -11.72
N LYS A 18 9.29 8.03 -11.66
CA LYS A 18 9.95 9.16 -12.32
C LYS A 18 9.95 9.07 -13.85
N SER A 19 10.00 7.87 -14.40
CA SER A 19 10.20 7.62 -15.85
C SER A 19 8.91 7.24 -16.60
N ASP A 20 7.92 6.70 -15.90
CA ASP A 20 6.67 6.19 -16.46
C ASP A 20 5.49 7.05 -15.95
N LYS A 21 5.03 7.97 -16.81
CA LYS A 21 3.96 8.92 -16.50
C LYS A 21 2.63 8.22 -16.21
N GLU A 22 2.35 7.12 -16.89
CA GLU A 22 1.10 6.38 -16.69
C GLU A 22 1.11 5.67 -15.34
N PHE A 23 2.23 5.03 -14.99
CA PHE A 23 2.42 4.42 -13.68
C PHE A 23 2.33 5.46 -12.55
N PHE A 24 2.97 6.62 -12.72
CA PHE A 24 2.85 7.72 -11.77
C PHE A 24 1.39 8.15 -11.57
N GLU A 25 0.62 8.32 -12.63
CA GLU A 25 -0.78 8.76 -12.50
C GLU A 25 -1.63 7.72 -11.76
N LYS A 26 -1.40 6.43 -11.97
CA LYS A 26 -2.04 5.35 -11.20
C LYS A 26 -1.68 5.42 -9.72
N VAL A 27 -0.40 5.60 -9.38
CA VAL A 27 0.05 5.79 -7.99
C VAL A 27 -0.58 7.05 -7.38
N ARG A 28 -0.56 8.18 -8.08
CA ARG A 28 -1.16 9.45 -7.62
C ARG A 28 -2.64 9.28 -7.29
N LYS A 29 -3.40 8.61 -8.17
CA LYS A 29 -4.82 8.30 -7.96
C LYS A 29 -5.03 7.40 -6.74
N ALA A 30 -4.19 6.40 -6.51
CA ALA A 30 -4.28 5.57 -5.32
C ALA A 30 -4.13 6.40 -4.02
N HIS A 31 -3.15 7.31 -3.96
CA HIS A 31 -3.01 8.22 -2.81
C HIS A 31 -4.20 9.19 -2.66
N GLU A 32 -4.82 9.61 -3.77
CA GLU A 32 -6.04 10.43 -3.74
C GLU A 32 -7.23 9.65 -3.19
N GLU A 33 -7.38 8.39 -3.57
CA GLU A 33 -8.45 7.52 -3.06
C GLU A 33 -8.28 7.23 -1.57
N VAL A 34 -7.05 7.00 -1.09
CA VAL A 34 -6.77 6.90 0.35
C VAL A 34 -7.24 8.17 1.09
N ARG A 35 -6.96 9.36 0.55
CA ARG A 35 -7.41 10.64 1.15
C ARG A 35 -8.93 10.70 1.20
N LYS A 36 -9.61 10.39 0.09
CA LYS A 36 -11.08 10.39 0.00
C LYS A 36 -11.71 9.44 1.00
N ARG A 37 -11.22 8.20 1.10
CA ARG A 37 -11.73 7.19 2.04
C ARG A 37 -11.47 7.61 3.49
N ARG A 38 -10.28 8.13 3.80
CA ARG A 38 -9.94 8.60 5.14
C ARG A 38 -10.84 9.74 5.61
N VAL A 39 -11.09 10.74 4.76
CA VAL A 39 -11.96 11.88 5.11
C VAL A 39 -13.39 11.43 5.41
N LYS A 40 -13.89 10.39 4.73
CA LYS A 40 -15.24 9.85 4.98
C LYS A 40 -15.38 9.18 6.35
N ILE A 41 -14.30 8.63 6.91
CA ILE A 41 -14.33 7.93 8.20
C ILE A 41 -13.89 8.80 9.39
N LEU A 42 -13.18 9.90 9.14
CA LEU A 42 -12.72 10.79 10.21
C LEU A 42 -13.84 11.74 10.67
N PRO A 43 -14.11 11.84 11.98
CA PRO A 43 -14.94 12.90 12.56
C PRO A 43 -14.43 14.29 12.15
N LYS A 44 -15.32 15.26 11.93
CA LYS A 44 -14.95 16.58 11.43
C LYS A 44 -13.96 17.31 12.34
N GLU A 45 -14.06 17.08 13.64
CA GLU A 45 -13.26 17.69 14.70
C GLU A 45 -11.77 17.30 14.61
N VAL A 46 -11.48 16.16 13.97
CA VAL A 46 -10.13 15.62 13.81
C VAL A 46 -9.64 15.67 12.36
N GLN A 47 -10.34 16.35 11.45
CA GLN A 47 -9.90 16.55 10.06
C GLN A 47 -8.80 17.60 9.95
N TRP A 48 -7.71 17.42 10.67
CA TRP A 48 -6.53 18.26 10.55
C TRP A 48 -5.95 18.16 9.15
N ASP A 49 -5.44 19.29 8.65
CA ASP A 49 -4.89 19.43 7.30
C ASP A 49 -3.91 18.30 6.92
N VAL A 50 -3.06 17.89 7.86
CA VAL A 50 -2.08 16.81 7.64
C VAL A 50 -2.74 15.45 7.38
N LEU A 51 -3.88 15.15 8.01
CA LEU A 51 -4.59 13.88 7.83
C LEU A 51 -5.40 13.88 6.53
N VAL A 52 -6.00 15.02 6.19
CA VAL A 52 -6.80 15.21 4.97
C VAL A 52 -5.93 15.25 3.72
N LYS A 53 -4.78 15.94 3.80
CA LYS A 53 -3.91 16.21 2.64
C LYS A 53 -2.83 15.17 2.43
N SER A 54 -2.59 14.21 3.33
CA SER A 54 -1.58 13.16 3.11
C SER A 54 -2.18 11.88 2.54
N GLY A 55 -1.49 11.22 1.62
CA GLY A 55 -1.92 9.95 1.05
C GLY A 55 -1.64 8.77 1.98
N THR A 56 -1.42 7.60 1.38
CA THR A 56 -1.01 6.36 2.05
C THR A 56 0.08 6.59 3.09
N GLY A 57 -0.12 6.10 4.33
CA GLY A 57 0.88 6.16 5.39
C GLY A 57 1.44 7.56 5.73
N GLY A 58 0.69 8.62 5.43
CA GLY A 58 1.13 10.01 5.66
C GLY A 58 2.02 10.58 4.56
N ILE A 59 2.20 9.89 3.43
CA ILE A 59 3.03 10.34 2.31
C ILE A 59 2.42 11.60 1.67
N LYS A 60 3.20 12.68 1.63
CA LYS A 60 2.80 13.96 1.00
C LYS A 60 3.03 13.94 -0.51
N ASP A 61 4.20 13.47 -0.92
CA ASP A 61 4.61 13.37 -2.31
C ASP A 61 4.41 11.94 -2.84
N PRO A 62 3.48 11.71 -3.78
CA PRO A 62 3.22 10.37 -4.34
C PRO A 62 4.39 9.79 -5.14
N ARG A 63 5.49 10.53 -5.33
CA ARG A 63 6.75 10.02 -5.91
C ARG A 63 7.60 9.24 -4.92
N ILE A 64 7.30 9.33 -3.62
CA ILE A 64 8.03 8.64 -2.56
C ILE A 64 7.32 7.33 -2.22
N VAL A 65 8.07 6.23 -2.22
CA VAL A 65 7.57 4.92 -1.83
C VAL A 65 8.14 4.57 -0.45
N LYS A 66 7.44 4.93 0.62
CA LYS A 66 7.96 4.77 1.99
C LYS A 66 8.24 3.31 2.36
N CYS A 67 7.27 2.42 2.13
CA CYS A 67 7.42 0.98 2.27
C CYS A 67 6.38 0.26 1.39
N LEU A 68 6.71 -0.93 0.91
CA LEU A 68 5.85 -1.74 0.06
C LEU A 68 4.63 -2.28 0.81
N HIS A 69 4.76 -2.49 2.13
CA HIS A 69 3.66 -2.94 2.99
C HIS A 69 2.45 -2.01 2.91
N LEU A 70 2.69 -0.69 2.96
CA LEU A 70 1.64 0.32 2.89
C LEU A 70 0.88 0.28 1.56
N HIS A 71 1.60 0.22 0.44
CA HIS A 71 0.99 0.14 -0.88
C HIS A 71 0.25 -1.19 -1.10
N THR A 72 0.76 -2.28 -0.54
CA THR A 72 0.09 -3.59 -0.55
C THR A 72 -1.20 -3.56 0.27
N ALA A 73 -1.18 -2.93 1.45
CA ALA A 73 -2.36 -2.77 2.29
C ALA A 73 -3.46 -1.95 1.60
N ASP A 74 -3.10 -0.88 0.88
CA ASP A 74 -4.06 -0.12 0.06
C ASP A 74 -4.74 -1.03 -0.98
N PHE A 75 -3.95 -1.84 -1.68
CA PHE A 75 -4.48 -2.76 -2.70
C PHE A 75 -5.42 -3.81 -2.10
N LEU A 76 -5.03 -4.42 -0.98
CA LEU A 76 -5.88 -5.36 -0.24
C LEU A 76 -7.14 -4.69 0.32
N ALA A 77 -7.10 -3.38 0.61
CA ALA A 77 -8.27 -2.61 1.00
C ALA A 77 -9.18 -2.22 -0.19
N GLY A 78 -8.92 -2.74 -1.40
CA GLY A 78 -9.70 -2.47 -2.60
C GLY A 78 -9.43 -1.10 -3.22
N ILE A 79 -8.26 -0.51 -2.97
CA ILE A 79 -7.78 0.68 -3.70
C ILE A 79 -6.94 0.18 -4.87
N GLU A 80 -7.11 0.74 -6.07
CA GLU A 80 -6.29 0.38 -7.24
C GLU A 80 -4.85 0.94 -7.12
N ASN A 81 -4.08 0.45 -6.14
CA ASN A 81 -2.69 0.81 -5.91
C ASN A 81 -1.78 -0.11 -6.74
N PRO A 82 -1.16 0.38 -7.83
CA PRO A 82 -0.44 -0.47 -8.77
C PRO A 82 0.85 -1.07 -8.15
N ILE A 83 1.44 -0.40 -7.15
CA ILE A 83 2.60 -0.94 -6.43
C ILE A 83 2.14 -2.13 -5.58
N GLY A 84 1.03 -2.01 -4.87
CA GLY A 84 0.48 -3.10 -4.07
C GLY A 84 0.12 -4.33 -4.91
N GLU A 85 -0.54 -4.11 -6.04
CA GLU A 85 -0.86 -5.16 -7.00
C GLU A 85 0.40 -5.89 -7.50
N MET A 86 1.42 -5.14 -7.92
CA MET A 86 2.69 -5.71 -8.37
C MET A 86 3.41 -6.47 -7.27
N VAL A 87 3.42 -5.94 -6.04
CA VAL A 87 4.04 -6.61 -4.90
C VAL A 87 3.36 -7.95 -4.64
N LEU A 88 2.02 -8.03 -4.63
CA LEU A 88 1.33 -9.31 -4.47
C LEU A 88 1.69 -10.32 -5.56
N LYS A 89 1.78 -9.88 -6.83
CA LYS A 89 2.21 -10.74 -7.95
C LYS A 89 3.66 -11.22 -7.85
N MET A 90 4.50 -10.56 -7.05
CA MET A 90 5.89 -10.95 -6.80
C MET A 90 6.05 -11.90 -5.60
N LEU A 91 4.99 -12.12 -4.81
CA LEU A 91 5.02 -13.05 -3.69
C LEU A 91 4.67 -14.46 -4.16
N GLU A 92 5.44 -15.44 -3.72
CA GLU A 92 5.22 -16.86 -4.05
C GLU A 92 4.00 -17.44 -3.33
N LYS A 93 3.77 -17.00 -2.09
CA LYS A 93 2.62 -17.39 -1.26
C LYS A 93 2.04 -16.14 -0.59
N THR A 94 0.72 -15.99 -0.66
CA THR A 94 -0.04 -14.89 -0.03
C THR A 94 -0.97 -15.36 1.07
N GLU A 95 -1.17 -16.67 1.18
CA GLU A 95 -2.02 -17.34 2.16
C GLU A 95 -1.28 -18.54 2.74
N CYS A 96 -1.78 -19.02 3.88
CA CYS A 96 -1.24 -20.24 4.49
C CYS A 96 -1.50 -21.42 3.56
N ASP A 97 -0.57 -22.37 3.56
CA ASP A 97 -0.84 -23.68 2.98
C ASP A 97 -1.99 -24.32 3.78
N PRO A 98 -3.06 -24.84 3.14
CA PRO A 98 -4.13 -25.51 3.85
C PRO A 98 -3.64 -26.66 4.74
N ASP A 99 -2.52 -27.28 4.37
CA ASP A 99 -1.90 -28.38 5.13
C ASP A 99 -0.93 -27.90 6.23
N GLU A 100 -0.60 -26.59 6.29
CA GLU A 100 0.37 -26.01 7.24
C GLU A 100 -0.17 -24.73 7.94
N ILE A 101 -1.39 -24.76 8.44
CA ILE A 101 -2.00 -23.60 9.11
C ILE A 101 -1.52 -23.48 10.57
N ILE A 102 -0.42 -22.74 10.76
CA ILE A 102 0.20 -22.54 12.09
C ILE A 102 -0.75 -21.91 13.11
N CYS A 103 -1.72 -21.09 12.67
CA CYS A 103 -2.66 -20.41 13.56
C CYS A 103 -3.80 -21.31 14.09
N GLU A 104 -4.07 -22.47 13.48
CA GLU A 104 -5.12 -23.39 13.95
C GLU A 104 -4.88 -23.87 15.38
N LYS A 105 -3.62 -24.07 15.76
CA LYS A 105 -3.26 -24.51 17.12
C LYS A 105 -3.62 -23.48 18.21
N TYR A 106 -3.86 -22.22 17.83
CA TYR A 106 -4.27 -21.14 18.72
C TYR A 106 -5.78 -20.84 18.65
N ASN A 107 -6.51 -21.49 17.74
CA ASN A 107 -7.95 -21.31 17.55
C ASN A 107 -8.79 -22.20 18.50
N LYS A 108 -8.26 -22.51 19.70
CA LYS A 108 -9.05 -23.16 20.74
C LYS A 108 -10.00 -22.14 21.36
N GLY A 109 -11.26 -22.20 20.95
CA GLY A 109 -12.38 -21.52 21.60
C GLY A 109 -12.58 -21.97 23.04
#